data_AF-A0AAE1FX52-F1
#
_entry.id   AF-A0AAE1FX52-F1
#
_cell.length_a   1.000
_cell.length_b   1.000
_cell.length_c   1.000
_cell.angle_alpha   90.00
_cell.angle_beta   90.00
_cell.angle_gamma   90.00
#
_symmetry.space_group_name_H-M   'P 1'
#
loop_
_entity.id
_entity.type
_entity.pdbx_description
1 polymer ?
#
loop_
_entity_poly.entity_id
_entity_poly.type
_entity_poly.pdbx_seq_one_letter_code
_entity_poly.pdbx_strand_id
1 'polypeptide(L)'
;METDGGGWTVFLTRQKQFPQLNFNRTWVEYKRGFGDPYGEYWIGNEILHFLTHARSYTVRMNREQVTGGLSYTTWESMLVDDETNRYRLQLSGNIEGETHNDHFIHNNHRYFTTYDRDNEGASTNNAVKFGGGWWYRHICLYPTANNFTGPSLKISSYSNLPPVSGVRFMLRPKICDSSSKTIHLREKLCSTCTGGK
;
A
#
# COMPACT_ATOMS: atom_id res chain seq x y z
N MET A 1 4.85 16.85 -5.44
CA MET A 1 3.44 17.14 -5.11
C MET A 1 3.12 16.40 -3.83
N GLU A 2 2.68 17.12 -2.80
CA GLU A 2 2.34 16.52 -1.51
C GLU A 2 0.85 16.13 -1.52
N THR A 3 0.56 14.85 -1.29
CA THR A 3 -0.82 14.38 -1.09
C THR A 3 -1.27 14.80 0.31
N ASP A 4 -2.35 15.57 0.44
CA ASP A 4 -2.97 15.97 1.72
C ASP A 4 -1.96 16.44 2.80
N GLY A 5 -1.07 17.36 2.45
CA GLY A 5 -0.07 17.90 3.39
C GLY A 5 1.09 16.95 3.70
N GLY A 6 1.25 15.86 2.95
CA GLY A 6 2.41 14.99 3.01
C GLY A 6 2.40 14.00 4.18
N GLY A 7 3.60 13.49 4.53
CA GLY A 7 3.78 12.48 5.58
C GLY A 7 3.35 11.05 5.18
N TRP A 8 3.09 10.82 3.90
CA TRP A 8 2.69 9.52 3.36
C TRP A 8 3.92 8.68 3.01
N THR A 9 3.99 7.47 3.56
CA THR A 9 4.94 6.44 3.15
C THR A 9 4.30 5.57 2.09
N VAL A 10 4.81 5.59 0.86
CA VAL A 10 4.31 4.76 -0.24
C VAL A 10 4.79 3.32 -0.04
N PHE A 11 3.88 2.35 -0.13
CA PHE A 11 4.24 0.93 -0.01
C PHE A 11 3.97 0.08 -1.25
N LEU A 12 3.11 0.56 -2.15
CA LEU A 12 2.89 -0.01 -3.46
C LEU A 12 2.76 1.12 -4.46
N THR A 13 3.53 1.06 -5.53
CA THR A 13 3.29 1.86 -6.74
C THR A 13 3.21 0.93 -7.93
N ARG A 14 2.11 1.04 -8.67
CA ARG A 14 1.96 0.47 -10.01
C ARG A 14 1.63 1.59 -10.96
N GLN A 15 2.40 1.67 -12.03
CA GLN A 15 2.22 2.65 -13.09
C GLN A 15 2.91 2.12 -14.33
N LYS A 16 2.50 2.61 -15.50
CA LYS A 16 3.19 2.26 -16.73
C LYS A 16 4.61 2.82 -16.71
N GLN A 17 5.59 1.97 -17.02
CA GLN A 17 7.00 2.37 -17.13
C GLN A 17 7.75 1.44 -18.10
N PHE A 18 8.96 1.82 -18.49
CA PHE A 18 9.81 1.00 -19.34
C PHE A 18 11.22 0.84 -18.74
N PRO A 19 11.67 -0.39 -18.42
CA PRO A 19 10.91 -1.65 -18.46
C PRO A 19 9.83 -1.72 -17.37
N GLN A 20 8.76 -2.47 -17.64
CA GLN A 20 7.72 -2.74 -16.64
C GLN A 20 8.28 -3.67 -15.56
N LEU A 21 8.03 -3.37 -14.27
CA LEU A 21 8.50 -4.23 -13.18
C LEU A 21 7.64 -5.49 -13.10
N ASN A 22 8.29 -6.65 -13.01
CA ASN A 22 7.59 -7.91 -12.80
C ASN A 22 7.19 -8.05 -11.31
N PHE A 23 5.89 -8.12 -11.02
CA PHE A 23 5.37 -8.39 -9.67
C PHE A 23 5.12 -9.87 -9.39
N ASN A 24 5.23 -10.77 -10.38
CA ASN A 24 5.15 -12.21 -10.16
C ASN A 24 6.43 -12.71 -9.47
N ARG A 25 6.46 -12.55 -8.15
CA ARG A 25 7.63 -12.72 -7.27
C ARG A 25 7.36 -13.74 -6.17
N THR A 26 8.44 -14.32 -5.67
CA THR A 26 8.42 -15.29 -4.58
C THR A 26 7.96 -14.67 -3.26
N TRP A 27 7.58 -15.53 -2.31
CA TRP A 27 7.31 -15.14 -0.93
C TRP A 27 8.46 -14.35 -0.31
N VAL A 28 9.70 -14.81 -0.53
CA VAL A 28 10.91 -14.18 0.03
C VAL A 28 11.16 -12.79 -0.55
N GLU A 29 10.92 -12.61 -1.85
CA GLU A 29 11.01 -11.28 -2.48
C GLU A 29 9.92 -10.35 -1.97
N TYR A 30 8.67 -10.81 -1.85
CA TYR A 30 7.58 -10.03 -1.26
C TYR A 30 7.80 -9.68 0.21
N LYS A 31 8.44 -10.57 0.97
CA LYS A 31 8.86 -10.30 2.35
C LYS A 31 9.85 -9.13 2.42
N ARG A 32 10.88 -9.14 1.56
CA ARG A 32 11.97 -8.16 1.57
C ARG A 32 11.64 -6.83 0.89
N GLY A 33 10.71 -6.84 -0.06
CA GLY A 33 10.45 -5.70 -0.94
C GLY A 33 11.28 -5.75 -2.21
N PHE A 34 10.82 -5.03 -3.23
CA PHE A 34 11.46 -4.98 -4.55
C PHE A 34 10.98 -3.76 -5.35
N GLY A 35 11.71 -3.42 -6.41
CA GLY A 35 11.40 -2.29 -7.29
C GLY A 35 12.16 -1.02 -6.92
N ASP A 36 11.69 0.11 -7.43
CA ASP A 36 12.27 1.44 -7.26
C ASP A 36 11.21 2.38 -6.69
N PRO A 37 11.42 3.00 -5.50
CA PRO A 37 10.50 3.97 -4.91
C PRO A 37 10.13 5.15 -5.83
N TYR A 38 10.94 5.47 -6.85
CA TYR A 38 10.66 6.49 -7.86
C TYR A 38 9.90 5.96 -9.09
N GLY A 39 9.74 4.65 -9.20
CA GLY A 39 8.98 3.95 -10.24
C GLY A 39 7.92 3.03 -9.63
N GLU A 40 7.85 1.80 -10.15
CA GLU A 40 7.08 0.73 -9.51
C GLU A 40 7.82 0.10 -8.34
N TYR A 41 7.09 -0.19 -7.27
CA TYR A 41 7.68 -0.51 -5.98
C TYR A 41 6.75 -1.34 -5.11
N TRP A 42 7.33 -2.26 -4.33
CA TRP A 42 6.74 -2.89 -3.16
C TRP A 42 7.68 -2.77 -1.96
N ILE A 43 7.22 -2.21 -0.86
CA ILE A 43 8.07 -1.95 0.32
C ILE A 43 8.58 -3.19 1.03
N GLY A 44 7.87 -4.32 0.90
CA GLY A 44 8.17 -5.54 1.65
C GLY A 44 7.21 -5.77 2.81
N ASN A 45 6.75 -7.01 2.94
CA ASN A 45 5.77 -7.39 3.96
C ASN A 45 6.31 -7.24 5.39
N GLU A 46 7.60 -7.50 5.59
CA GLU A 46 8.23 -7.34 6.91
C GLU A 46 8.22 -5.88 7.36
N ILE A 47 8.47 -4.96 6.44
CA ILE A 47 8.45 -3.52 6.72
C ILE A 47 7.01 -3.06 6.97
N LEU A 48 6.04 -3.53 6.18
CA LEU A 48 4.61 -3.25 6.43
C LEU A 48 4.16 -3.73 7.80
N HIS A 49 4.54 -4.95 8.18
CA HIS A 49 4.26 -5.49 9.50
C HIS A 49 4.83 -4.60 10.60
N PHE A 50 6.13 -4.31 10.53
CA PHE A 50 6.83 -3.47 11.52
C PHE A 50 6.19 -2.09 11.67
N LEU A 51 5.90 -1.42 10.55
CA LEU A 51 5.28 -0.09 10.58
C LEU A 51 3.91 -0.13 11.23
N THR A 52 3.03 -1.03 10.77
CA THR A 52 1.63 -1.06 11.20
C THR A 52 1.42 -1.61 12.62
N HIS A 53 2.38 -2.40 13.15
CA HIS A 53 2.36 -2.85 14.54
C HIS A 53 2.90 -1.81 15.52
N ALA A 54 3.83 -0.95 15.10
CA ALA A 54 4.43 0.05 15.99
C ALA A 54 3.42 1.15 16.41
N ARG A 55 2.46 1.47 15.54
CA ARG A 55 1.38 2.45 15.79
C ARG A 55 0.26 2.27 14.79
N SER A 56 -0.91 2.83 15.06
CA SER A 56 -2.00 2.86 14.08
C SER A 56 -1.64 3.75 12.87
N TYR A 57 -1.82 3.21 11.67
CA TYR A 57 -1.65 3.92 10.41
C TYR A 57 -2.94 3.93 9.62
N THR A 58 -3.30 5.10 9.10
CA THR A 58 -4.29 5.25 8.04
C THR A 58 -3.65 4.80 6.72
N VAL A 59 -4.39 4.00 5.95
CA VAL A 59 -3.99 3.62 4.59
C VAL A 59 -4.81 4.40 3.57
N ARG A 60 -4.17 4.82 2.49
CA ARG A 60 -4.79 5.50 1.35
C ARG A 60 -4.44 4.77 0.06
N MET A 61 -5.44 4.51 -0.77
CA MET A 61 -5.27 4.07 -2.15
C MET A 61 -5.60 5.23 -3.07
N ASN A 62 -4.65 5.65 -3.89
CA ASN A 62 -4.88 6.53 -5.03
C ASN A 62 -5.00 5.70 -6.30
N ARG A 63 -5.98 6.02 -7.14
CA ARG A 63 -6.16 5.45 -8.48
C ARG A 63 -6.08 6.57 -9.51
N GLU A 64 -5.27 6.36 -10.52
CA GLU A 64 -5.19 7.25 -11.69
C GLU A 64 -5.94 6.58 -12.83
N GLN A 65 -6.89 7.28 -13.44
CA GLN A 65 -7.65 6.82 -14.59
C GLN A 65 -6.87 7.06 -15.87
N VAL A 66 -7.07 6.21 -16.88
CA VAL A 66 -6.47 6.41 -18.21
C VAL A 66 -6.87 7.76 -18.83
N THR A 67 -8.03 8.29 -18.47
CA THR A 67 -8.54 9.61 -18.89
C THR A 67 -7.94 10.79 -18.12
N GLY A 68 -7.01 10.55 -17.18
CA GLY A 68 -6.35 11.57 -16.37
C GLY A 68 -7.07 11.94 -15.05
N GLY A 69 -8.22 11.33 -14.76
CA GLY A 69 -8.90 11.52 -13.48
C GLY A 69 -8.15 10.86 -12.32
N LEU A 70 -8.14 11.51 -11.15
CA LEU A 70 -7.58 10.94 -9.92
C LEU A 70 -8.70 10.69 -8.91
N SER A 71 -8.71 9.49 -8.31
CA SER A 71 -9.54 9.21 -7.14
C SER A 71 -8.75 8.60 -6.01
N TYR A 72 -9.32 8.69 -4.81
CA TYR A 72 -8.74 8.09 -3.63
C TYR A 72 -9.79 7.47 -2.72
N THR A 73 -9.36 6.49 -1.94
CA THR A 73 -10.12 5.91 -0.83
C THR A 73 -9.17 5.77 0.35
N THR A 74 -9.62 6.10 1.56
CA THR A 74 -8.84 5.96 2.80
C THR A 74 -9.54 5.03 3.78
N TRP A 75 -8.76 4.23 4.50
CA TRP A 75 -9.23 3.41 5.62
C TRP A 75 -8.49 3.87 6.87
N GLU A 76 -9.25 4.12 7.93
CA GLU A 76 -8.77 4.73 9.15
C GLU A 76 -7.57 3.99 9.77
N SER A 77 -7.59 2.64 9.76
CA SER A 77 -6.52 1.82 10.30
C SER A 77 -6.24 0.59 9.45
N MET A 78 -4.94 0.32 9.23
CA MET A 78 -4.41 -0.89 8.61
C MET A 78 -3.40 -1.56 9.52
N LEU A 79 -3.52 -2.88 9.65
CA LEU A 79 -2.57 -3.77 10.32
C LEU A 79 -2.17 -4.89 9.36
N VAL A 80 -0.89 -5.22 9.33
CA VAL A 80 -0.36 -6.41 8.64
C VAL A 80 0.30 -7.28 9.69
N ASP A 81 -0.22 -8.50 9.89
CA ASP A 81 0.33 -9.45 10.87
C ASP A 81 1.76 -9.90 10.50
N ASP A 82 2.40 -10.65 11.39
CA ASP A 82 3.75 -11.17 11.16
C ASP A 82 3.77 -12.31 10.13
N GLU A 83 4.98 -12.82 9.84
CA GLU A 83 5.15 -13.94 8.90
C GLU A 83 4.49 -15.24 9.40
N THR A 84 4.46 -15.48 10.72
CA THR A 84 3.84 -16.69 11.29
C THR A 84 2.33 -16.72 11.05
N ASN A 85 1.71 -15.53 11.02
CA ASN A 85 0.33 -15.29 10.63
C ASN A 85 0.17 -14.91 9.16
N ARG A 86 1.17 -15.22 8.31
CA ARG A 86 1.13 -15.10 6.85
C ARG A 86 0.82 -13.67 6.37
N TYR A 87 1.32 -12.67 7.10
CA TYR A 87 1.11 -11.25 6.81
C TYR A 87 -0.35 -10.89 6.59
N ARG A 88 -1.27 -11.44 7.39
CA ARG A 88 -2.71 -11.21 7.24
C ARG A 88 -3.04 -9.71 7.27
N LEU A 89 -3.88 -9.27 6.34
CA LEU A 89 -4.38 -7.89 6.29
C LEU A 89 -5.53 -7.71 7.27
N GLN A 90 -5.51 -6.64 8.06
CA GLN A 90 -6.66 -6.19 8.85
C GLN A 90 -6.92 -4.70 8.59
N LEU A 91 -8.15 -4.39 8.20
CA LEU A 91 -8.65 -3.03 8.01
C LEU A 91 -9.74 -2.76 9.04
N SER A 92 -9.75 -1.57 9.63
CA SER A 92 -10.75 -1.15 10.62
C SER A 92 -10.98 0.35 10.64
N GLY A 93 -12.10 0.76 11.26
CA GLY A 93 -12.54 2.15 11.38
C GLY A 93 -13.28 2.67 10.14
N ASN A 94 -13.37 3.99 10.04
CA ASN A 94 -14.08 4.69 8.98
C ASN A 94 -13.37 4.57 7.63
N ILE A 95 -14.17 4.61 6.55
CA ILE A 95 -13.71 4.65 5.17
C ILE A 95 -14.17 5.96 4.55
N GLU A 96 -13.26 6.71 3.93
CA GLU A 96 -13.53 8.03 3.34
C GLU A 96 -13.04 8.12 1.89
N GLY A 97 -13.39 9.21 1.20
CA GLY A 97 -13.11 9.41 -0.22
C GLY A 97 -14.13 8.73 -1.13
N GLU A 98 -13.68 8.19 -2.26
CA GLU A 98 -14.53 7.49 -3.22
C GLU A 98 -14.74 6.03 -2.79
N THR A 99 -15.77 5.81 -1.98
CA THR A 99 -16.08 4.51 -1.35
C THR A 99 -16.96 3.59 -2.21
N HIS A 100 -17.69 4.13 -3.19
CA HIS A 100 -18.60 3.34 -4.02
C HIS A 100 -17.90 2.22 -4.84
N ASN A 101 -16.61 2.41 -5.13
CA ASN A 101 -15.76 1.46 -5.84
C ASN A 101 -14.62 0.93 -4.95
N ASP A 102 -14.82 0.90 -3.62
CA ASP A 102 -13.88 0.27 -2.70
C ASP A 102 -13.94 -1.25 -2.82
N HIS A 103 -13.01 -1.82 -3.57
CA HIS A 103 -12.81 -3.27 -3.65
C HIS A 103 -11.69 -3.78 -2.74
N PHE A 104 -10.95 -2.89 -2.05
CA PHE A 104 -9.87 -3.27 -1.15
C PHE A 104 -10.40 -3.80 0.17
N ILE A 105 -11.55 -3.31 0.64
CA ILE A 105 -12.21 -3.82 1.85
C ILE A 105 -12.52 -5.33 1.75
N HIS A 106 -12.70 -5.87 0.55
CA HIS A 106 -12.94 -7.31 0.34
C HIS A 106 -11.70 -8.17 0.55
N ASN A 107 -10.50 -7.57 0.54
CA ASN A 107 -9.24 -8.20 0.91
C ASN A 107 -9.04 -8.27 2.44
N ASN A 108 -9.91 -7.64 3.24
CA ASN A 108 -9.80 -7.64 4.69
C ASN A 108 -9.82 -9.08 5.25
N HIS A 109 -8.99 -9.31 6.28
CA HIS A 109 -8.77 -10.58 6.96
C HIS A 109 -8.22 -11.73 6.11
N ARG A 110 -7.76 -11.48 4.87
CA ARG A 110 -7.12 -12.47 4.02
C ARG A 110 -5.64 -12.61 4.36
N TYR A 111 -5.10 -13.81 4.16
CA TYR A 111 -3.67 -14.07 4.21
C TYR A 111 -3.00 -13.60 2.93
N PHE A 112 -1.74 -13.16 3.03
CA PHE A 112 -0.96 -12.85 1.85
C PHE A 112 -0.63 -14.14 1.11
N THR A 113 -0.65 -14.14 -0.21
CA THR A 113 -0.39 -15.31 -1.05
C THR A 113 0.53 -14.93 -2.20
N THR A 114 1.49 -15.79 -2.53
CA THR A 114 2.38 -15.69 -3.70
C THR A 114 2.30 -16.98 -4.53
N TYR A 115 2.92 -16.98 -5.72
CA TYR A 115 2.84 -18.16 -6.60
C TYR A 115 3.51 -19.40 -5.99
N ASP A 116 4.52 -19.21 -5.12
CA ASP A 116 5.29 -20.24 -4.44
C ASP A 116 4.80 -20.53 -3.01
N ARG A 117 3.81 -19.78 -2.50
CA ARG A 117 3.21 -20.00 -1.19
C ARG A 117 1.72 -19.62 -1.18
N ASP A 118 0.87 -20.64 -1.35
CA ASP A 118 -0.58 -20.51 -1.32
C ASP A 118 -1.12 -20.47 0.12
N ASN A 119 -1.83 -19.40 0.46
CA ASN A 119 -2.52 -19.24 1.74
C ASN A 119 -4.02 -18.93 1.58
N GLU A 120 -4.62 -19.12 0.40
CA GLU A 120 -6.02 -18.75 0.14
C GLU A 120 -7.04 -19.77 0.65
N GLY A 121 -6.63 -21.03 0.85
CA GLY A 121 -7.52 -22.12 1.25
C GLY A 121 -8.60 -22.44 0.21
N ALA A 122 -8.42 -21.98 -1.03
CA ALA A 122 -9.28 -22.26 -2.17
C ALA A 122 -8.70 -23.43 -3.01
N SER A 123 -9.47 -23.94 -3.96
CA SER A 123 -8.99 -24.97 -4.90
C SER A 123 -7.98 -24.45 -5.93
N THR A 124 -7.78 -23.13 -6.02
CA THR A 124 -6.89 -22.48 -6.98
C THR A 124 -6.08 -21.36 -6.33
N ASN A 125 -4.78 -21.30 -6.63
CA ASN A 125 -3.89 -20.20 -6.23
C ASN A 125 -4.07 -19.00 -7.20
N ASN A 126 -4.68 -17.92 -6.74
CA ASN A 126 -4.90 -16.71 -7.53
C ASN A 126 -3.62 -15.94 -7.81
N ALA A 127 -2.57 -16.06 -7.00
CA ALA A 127 -1.26 -15.50 -7.31
C ALA A 127 -0.65 -16.14 -8.56
N VAL A 128 -0.84 -17.46 -8.75
CA VAL A 128 -0.46 -18.14 -10.00
C VAL A 128 -1.32 -17.67 -11.17
N LYS A 129 -2.63 -17.56 -10.95
CA LYS A 129 -3.60 -17.22 -12.01
C LYS A 129 -3.45 -15.79 -12.55
N PHE A 130 -3.33 -14.81 -11.67
CA PHE A 130 -3.30 -13.39 -12.03
C PHE A 130 -1.88 -12.83 -12.12
N GLY A 131 -0.90 -13.56 -11.60
CA GLY A 131 0.43 -13.05 -11.32
C GLY A 131 0.40 -12.09 -10.13
N GLY A 132 1.53 -11.97 -9.45
CA GLY A 132 1.65 -11.08 -8.30
C GLY A 132 1.29 -11.74 -6.98
N GLY A 133 1.86 -11.22 -5.90
CA GLY A 133 1.49 -11.55 -4.53
C GLY A 133 0.48 -10.54 -3.98
N TRP A 134 -0.55 -11.02 -3.30
CA TRP A 134 -1.59 -10.17 -2.69
C TRP A 134 -2.39 -10.90 -1.61
N TRP A 135 -3.23 -10.15 -0.91
CA TRP A 135 -4.26 -10.64 0.01
C TRP A 135 -5.50 -11.12 -0.77
N TYR A 136 -5.35 -12.19 -1.55
CA TYR A 136 -6.37 -12.61 -2.50
C TYR A 136 -7.67 -13.12 -1.85
N ARG A 137 -8.76 -12.95 -2.61
CA ARG A 137 -10.07 -13.55 -2.42
C ARG A 137 -10.68 -13.80 -3.81
N HIS A 138 -11.61 -14.75 -3.91
CA HIS A 138 -12.25 -15.17 -5.17
C HIS A 138 -12.78 -14.02 -6.08
N ILE A 139 -13.21 -12.89 -5.49
CA ILE A 139 -13.59 -11.65 -6.19
C ILE A 139 -13.06 -10.48 -5.34
N CYS A 140 -12.08 -9.71 -5.82
CA CYS A 140 -11.48 -8.60 -5.06
C CYS A 140 -10.58 -7.68 -5.89
N LEU A 141 -9.95 -6.72 -5.23
CA LEU A 141 -8.84 -5.94 -5.74
C LEU A 141 -7.54 -6.76 -5.71
N TYR A 142 -6.73 -6.66 -6.76
CA TYR A 142 -5.41 -7.31 -6.92
C TYR A 142 -4.47 -6.39 -7.73
N PRO A 143 -4.05 -5.25 -7.17
CA PRO A 143 -3.27 -4.25 -7.89
C PRO A 143 -1.88 -4.77 -8.30
N THR A 144 -1.39 -5.85 -7.66
CA THR A 144 -0.09 -6.46 -7.94
C THR A 144 -0.09 -7.38 -9.17
N ALA A 145 -1.23 -7.62 -9.82
CA ALA A 145 -1.26 -8.42 -11.03
C ALA A 145 -0.44 -7.84 -12.19
N ASN A 146 0.13 -8.70 -13.02
CA ASN A 146 0.94 -8.32 -14.19
C ASN A 146 0.05 -8.13 -15.44
N ASN A 147 -1.06 -7.40 -15.31
CA ASN A 147 -2.11 -7.35 -16.33
C ASN A 147 -2.28 -5.94 -16.92
N PHE A 148 -1.24 -5.47 -17.61
CA PHE A 148 -1.35 -4.26 -18.42
C PHE A 148 -1.89 -4.59 -19.83
N THR A 149 -2.91 -3.86 -20.26
CA THR A 149 -3.42 -3.87 -21.63
C THR A 149 -3.36 -2.45 -22.18
N GLY A 150 -2.35 -2.17 -23.01
CA GLY A 150 -2.11 -0.83 -23.53
C GLY A 150 -1.75 0.15 -22.39
N PRO A 151 -2.51 1.24 -22.18
CA PRO A 151 -2.31 2.15 -21.05
C PRO A 151 -3.03 1.69 -19.76
N SER A 152 -3.87 0.66 -19.83
CA SER A 152 -4.73 0.24 -18.71
C SER A 152 -4.09 -0.87 -17.88
N LEU A 153 -4.15 -0.73 -16.56
CA LEU A 153 -3.80 -1.74 -15.57
C LEU A 153 -5.08 -2.36 -15.02
N LYS A 154 -5.25 -3.67 -15.18
CA LYS A 154 -6.38 -4.38 -14.58
C LYS A 154 -6.09 -4.72 -13.11
N ILE A 155 -6.69 -3.96 -12.19
CA ILE A 155 -6.48 -4.11 -10.74
C ILE A 155 -7.60 -4.86 -10.01
N SER A 156 -8.64 -5.34 -10.70
CA SER A 156 -9.80 -5.95 -10.05
C SER A 156 -10.60 -6.87 -10.97
N SER A 157 -11.31 -7.83 -10.36
CA SER A 157 -12.26 -8.71 -11.05
C SER A 157 -13.60 -8.03 -11.35
N TYR A 158 -13.89 -6.90 -10.72
CA TYR A 158 -15.12 -6.14 -10.95
C TYR A 158 -15.04 -5.40 -12.29
N SER A 159 -16.08 -5.57 -13.11
CA SER A 159 -16.19 -4.96 -14.46
C SER A 159 -16.45 -3.45 -14.43
N ASN A 160 -16.90 -2.93 -13.30
CA ASN A 160 -17.46 -1.58 -13.18
C ASN A 160 -16.39 -0.54 -12.80
N LEU A 161 -15.15 -0.97 -12.52
CA LEU A 161 -14.05 -0.03 -12.29
C LEU A 161 -13.62 0.63 -13.60
N PRO A 162 -13.53 1.97 -13.64
CA PRO A 162 -12.92 2.66 -14.77
C PRO A 162 -11.50 2.15 -15.05
N PRO A 163 -11.06 2.12 -16.32
CA PRO A 163 -9.68 1.80 -16.66
C PRO A 163 -8.70 2.69 -15.91
N VAL A 164 -7.78 2.08 -15.16
CA VAL A 164 -6.75 2.80 -14.39
C VAL A 164 -5.41 2.73 -15.11
N SER A 165 -4.65 3.83 -15.13
CA SER A 165 -3.27 3.88 -15.61
C SER A 165 -2.25 3.62 -14.50
N GLY A 166 -2.65 3.79 -13.24
CA GLY A 166 -1.81 3.58 -12.08
C GLY A 166 -2.58 3.46 -10.78
N VAL A 167 -1.92 2.88 -9.78
CA VAL A 167 -2.41 2.79 -8.40
C VAL A 167 -1.26 2.97 -7.43
N ARG A 168 -1.50 3.71 -6.34
CA ARG A 168 -0.55 3.88 -5.25
C ARG A 168 -1.22 3.60 -3.93
N PHE A 169 -0.59 2.78 -3.09
CA PHE A 169 -0.98 2.62 -1.70
C PHE A 169 0.04 3.28 -0.78
N MET A 170 -0.48 3.98 0.23
CA MET A 170 0.31 4.81 1.11
C MET A 170 -0.18 4.68 2.55
N LEU A 171 0.75 4.75 3.50
CA LEU A 171 0.49 4.73 4.93
C LEU A 171 0.84 6.10 5.53
N ARG A 172 -0.01 6.61 6.42
CA ARG A 172 0.30 7.76 7.27
C ARG A 172 -0.07 7.45 8.71
N PRO A 173 0.78 7.78 9.69
CA PRO A 173 0.44 7.56 11.09
C PRO A 173 -0.87 8.25 11.42
N LYS A 174 -1.76 7.57 12.15
CA LYS A 174 -2.97 8.21 12.65
C LYS A 174 -2.52 9.33 13.60
N ILE A 175 -2.86 10.58 13.26
CA ILE A 175 -2.59 11.70 14.14
C ILE A 175 -3.58 11.55 15.29
N CYS A 176 -3.08 11.23 16.48
CA CYS A 176 -3.89 11.27 17.69
C CYS A 176 -4.24 12.75 17.94
N ASP A 177 -5.44 13.16 17.54
CA ASP A 177 -5.97 14.45 17.99
C ASP A 177 -6.36 14.30 19.46
N SER A 178 -5.50 14.79 20.33
CA SER A 178 -5.92 15.27 21.64
C SER A 178 -5.45 16.70 21.80
N SER A 179 -6.01 17.61 21.00
CA SER A 179 -5.85 19.06 21.07
C SER A 179 -4.40 19.55 20.95
N SER A 180 -4.07 20.21 19.83
CA SER A 180 -3.07 21.28 19.76
C SER A 180 -2.07 21.36 20.93
N LYS A 181 -1.06 20.49 20.97
CA LYS A 181 0.18 20.78 21.70
C LYS A 181 1.29 21.04 20.71
N THR A 182 1.33 22.30 20.32
CA THR A 182 2.50 23.05 19.87
C THR A 182 3.79 22.35 20.29
N ILE A 183 4.52 21.80 19.32
CA ILE A 183 5.92 21.48 19.52
C ILE A 183 6.63 22.83 19.59
N HIS A 184 6.86 23.34 20.79
CA HIS A 184 7.84 24.40 20.98
C HIS A 184 9.22 23.81 20.72
N LEU A 185 9.69 23.91 19.47
CA LEU A 185 11.10 23.89 19.16
C LEU A 185 11.70 25.16 19.80
N ARG A 186 12.02 25.10 21.10
CA ARG A 186 12.93 26.07 21.67
C ARG A 186 14.25 25.89 20.95
N GLU A 187 14.63 26.93 20.22
CA GLU A 187 15.95 27.13 19.65
C GLU A 187 17.00 26.74 20.70
N LYS A 188 17.69 25.62 20.48
CA LYS A 188 19.04 25.46 21.03
C LYS A 188 19.90 26.46 20.27
N LEU A 189 19.93 27.69 20.77
CA LEU A 189 20.97 28.63 20.43
C LEU A 189 22.31 27.94 20.71
N CYS A 190 23.04 27.72 19.63
CA CYS A 190 24.44 27.31 19.65
C CYS A 190 25.22 28.46 20.31
N SER A 191 25.45 28.38 21.62
CA SER A 191 26.35 29.31 22.29
C SER A 191 27.78 28.93 21.93
N THR A 192 28.29 29.67 20.95
CA THR A 192 29.68 30.04 20.67
C THR A 192 30.73 29.50 21.64
N CYS A 193 31.66 28.72 21.07
CA CYS A 193 33.02 28.60 21.57
C CYS A 193 33.68 29.98 21.59
N THR A 194 34.06 30.47 22.77
CA THR A 194 35.07 31.51 22.91
C THR A 194 36.07 31.07 23.97
N GLY A 195 37.28 30.76 23.50
CA GLY A 195 38.43 30.53 24.35
C GLY A 195 38.91 31.82 25.02
N GLY A 196 39.70 31.65 26.07
CA GLY A 196 40.34 32.76 26.78
C GLY A 196 41.43 32.26 27.72
N LYS A 197 42.67 32.29 27.18
CA LYS A 197 44.00 32.44 27.80
C LYS A 197 44.33 31.72 29.11
#